data_AF-A0A9P4MZE6-F1
#
_entry.id   AF-A0A9P4MZE6-F1
#
_cell.length_a   1.000
_cell.length_b   1.000
_cell.length_c   1.000
_cell.angle_alpha   90.00
_cell.angle_beta   90.00
_cell.angle_gamma   90.00
#
_symmetry.space_group_name_H-M   'P 1'
#
loop_
_entity.id
_entity.type
_entity.pdbx_description
1 polymer ?
#
loop_
_entity_poly.entity_id
_entity_poly.type
_entity_poly.pdbx_seq_one_letter_code
_entity_poly.pdbx_strand_id
1 'polypeptide(L)'
;MASEQGTERKLFARNRSATSNLMKARGFLSLPGELRNRIYDYYFEEDFRIEVAAKGTRLMYRVPKFMKLCLGIVNKATVYMHQERLQETTPRTLRMPRRLGRYKRIDGIVTDWSTSLCALVLVCKKVYYEAILFLYQNPTFVFAAPRRILNFLEFVQEDALGFIKKLQLHYNTYGSPFQAKDDTWASKHLCTWTTACKAASKKLVNLQKLEIWLKVNENPLCFDLRREWLKPLLQFRRLGNHKKAVADKETFPAREIHNHKRLRDVKVHFRTYWTGPQHFPQISELADASSDLHHLFAEAIVLAILGSSEEEAMSGFKKAWEGKYSRWRHHLNYSATGW
;
A
#
# COMPACT_ATOMS: atom_id res chain seq x y z
N MET A 1 -14.11 39.78 -87.44
CA MET A 1 -12.76 39.16 -87.48
C MET A 1 -12.17 39.22 -86.08
N ALA A 2 -11.61 38.21 -85.44
CA ALA A 2 -11.67 36.75 -85.48
C ALA A 2 -10.67 36.28 -84.39
N SER A 3 -10.84 35.05 -83.89
CA SER A 3 -9.93 34.22 -83.06
C SER A 3 -9.68 34.67 -81.60
N GLU A 4 -10.22 34.00 -80.57
CA GLU A 4 -9.91 32.64 -80.03
C GLU A 4 -8.65 32.64 -79.15
N GLN A 5 -8.78 32.65 -77.82
CA GLN A 5 -8.81 31.47 -76.94
C GLN A 5 -7.68 30.45 -77.19
N GLY A 6 -6.65 30.51 -76.34
CA GLY A 6 -5.55 29.54 -76.26
C GLY A 6 -5.24 29.20 -74.80
N THR A 7 -5.54 27.95 -74.46
CA THR A 7 -5.49 27.26 -73.18
C THR A 7 -4.07 27.12 -72.61
N GLU A 8 -3.87 27.35 -71.30
CA GLU A 8 -2.88 26.56 -70.53
C GLU A 8 -3.23 26.53 -69.03
N ARG A 9 -4.05 25.54 -68.66
CA ARG A 9 -4.21 25.11 -67.26
C ARG A 9 -2.93 24.39 -66.85
N LYS A 10 -2.08 25.03 -66.05
CA LYS A 10 -0.95 24.36 -65.39
C LYS A 10 -1.46 23.40 -64.31
N LEU A 11 -1.69 22.17 -64.75
CA LEU A 11 -1.82 20.96 -63.95
C LEU A 11 -0.50 20.65 -63.24
N PHE A 12 -0.23 21.31 -62.11
CA PHE A 12 0.67 20.73 -61.11
C PHE A 12 -0.16 19.96 -60.08
N ALA A 13 -0.89 18.97 -60.58
CA ALA A 13 -1.35 17.87 -59.75
C ALA A 13 -0.10 17.09 -59.33
N ARG A 14 0.34 17.33 -58.11
CA ARG A 14 1.31 16.46 -57.42
C ARG A 14 0.66 15.08 -57.39
N ASN A 15 1.06 14.20 -58.31
CA ASN A 15 0.84 12.77 -58.22
C ASN A 15 1.53 12.27 -56.94
N ARG A 16 0.87 12.43 -55.80
CA ARG A 16 1.09 11.55 -54.66
C ARG A 16 0.48 10.23 -55.11
N SER A 17 1.34 9.34 -55.61
CA SER A 17 0.98 7.93 -55.68
C SER A 17 0.51 7.54 -54.28
N ALA A 18 -0.79 7.31 -54.15
CA ALA A 18 -1.39 6.69 -52.98
C ALA A 18 -0.98 5.22 -52.98
N THR A 19 0.31 4.95 -52.82
CA THR A 19 0.75 3.71 -52.21
C THR A 19 0.33 3.84 -50.76
N SER A 20 -0.73 3.14 -50.40
CA SER A 20 -1.10 2.91 -49.01
C SER A 20 0.07 2.18 -48.35
N ASN A 21 1.06 2.94 -47.92
CA ASN A 21 2.02 2.50 -46.94
C ASN A 21 1.19 2.18 -45.71
N LEU A 22 0.77 0.91 -45.58
CA LEU A 22 0.51 0.29 -44.29
C LEU A 22 1.68 0.74 -43.43
N MET A 23 1.43 1.71 -42.55
CA MET A 23 2.49 2.32 -41.76
C MET A 23 3.08 1.19 -40.95
N LYS A 24 4.20 0.64 -41.41
CA LYS A 24 4.95 -0.39 -40.70
C LYS A 24 5.20 0.21 -39.33
N ALA A 25 4.55 -0.34 -38.31
CA ALA A 25 4.74 0.10 -36.95
C ALA A 25 6.26 0.13 -36.71
N ARG A 26 6.80 1.24 -36.21
CA ARG A 26 8.24 1.40 -35.92
C ARG A 26 8.44 1.37 -34.41
N GLY A 27 9.57 0.84 -33.96
CA GLY A 27 9.96 0.81 -32.55
C GLY A 27 9.17 -0.22 -31.74
N PHE A 28 8.83 0.08 -30.49
CA PHE A 28 8.18 -0.86 -29.58
C PHE A 28 6.90 -1.51 -30.16
N LEU A 29 6.11 -0.77 -30.94
CA LEU A 29 4.88 -1.27 -31.56
C LEU A 29 5.12 -2.20 -32.76
N SER A 30 6.35 -2.28 -33.28
CA SER A 30 6.72 -3.23 -34.34
C SER A 30 7.02 -4.63 -33.80
N LEU A 31 7.15 -4.76 -32.48
CA LEU A 31 7.43 -6.03 -31.84
C LEU A 31 6.19 -6.93 -31.87
N PRO A 32 6.37 -8.24 -32.12
CA PRO A 32 5.33 -9.25 -31.91
C PRO A 32 4.67 -9.10 -30.53
N GLY A 33 3.39 -9.44 -30.44
CA GLY A 33 2.61 -9.30 -29.20
C GLY A 33 3.24 -10.06 -28.03
N GLU A 34 3.83 -11.22 -28.32
CA GLU A 34 4.52 -12.08 -27.36
C GLU A 34 5.73 -11.37 -26.73
N LEU A 35 6.53 -10.67 -27.55
CA LEU A 35 7.69 -9.91 -27.04
C LEU A 35 7.25 -8.69 -26.24
N ARG A 36 6.17 -8.01 -26.66
CA ARG A 36 5.61 -6.90 -25.88
C ARG A 36 5.10 -7.36 -24.52
N ASN A 37 4.40 -8.49 -24.47
CA ASN A 37 3.92 -9.09 -23.23
C ASN A 37 5.09 -9.45 -22.31
N ARG A 38 6.14 -10.10 -22.83
CA ARG A 38 7.35 -10.38 -22.03
C ARG A 38 8.01 -9.12 -21.47
N ILE A 39 8.03 -8.02 -22.24
CA ILE A 39 8.55 -6.73 -21.74
C ILE A 39 7.62 -6.17 -20.65
N TYR A 40 6.31 -6.26 -20.82
CA TYR A 40 5.35 -5.85 -19.79
C TYR A 40 5.49 -6.69 -18.51
N ASP A 41 5.64 -8.01 -18.63
CA ASP A 41 5.84 -8.92 -17.49
C ASP A 41 7.10 -8.57 -16.71
N TYR A 42 8.18 -8.18 -17.41
CA TYR A 42 9.43 -7.76 -16.78
C TYR A 42 9.33 -6.40 -16.06
N TYR A 43 8.51 -5.47 -16.57
CA TYR A 43 8.34 -4.15 -15.94
C TYR A 43 7.29 -4.14 -14.83
N PHE A 44 6.26 -4.97 -14.96
CA PHE A 44 5.07 -4.97 -14.10
C PHE A 44 4.95 -6.27 -13.31
N GLU A 45 6.06 -6.70 -12.69
CA GLU A 45 6.11 -7.83 -11.76
C GLU A 45 4.98 -7.73 -10.71
N GLU A 46 4.31 -8.85 -10.42
CA GLU A 46 3.12 -8.85 -9.54
C GLU A 46 3.42 -8.35 -8.12
N ASP A 47 4.64 -8.56 -7.63
CA ASP A 47 5.08 -8.16 -6.29
C ASP A 47 5.95 -6.90 -6.28
N PHE A 48 5.93 -6.11 -7.36
CA PHE A 48 6.66 -4.84 -7.40
C PHE A 48 6.18 -3.89 -6.28
N ARG A 49 7.12 -3.33 -5.53
CA ARG A 49 6.83 -2.51 -4.35
C ARG A 49 7.27 -1.07 -4.61
N ILE A 50 6.35 -0.12 -4.45
CA ILE A 50 6.62 1.31 -4.64
C ILE A 50 6.57 2.02 -3.28
N GLU A 51 7.72 2.39 -2.75
CA GLU A 51 7.84 3.05 -1.46
C GLU A 51 7.88 4.56 -1.57
N VAL A 52 6.76 5.22 -1.26
CA VAL A 52 6.68 6.68 -1.17
C VAL A 52 7.03 7.11 0.25
N ALA A 53 8.33 7.13 0.55
CA ALA A 53 8.87 7.41 1.89
C ALA A 53 10.08 8.35 1.83
N ALA A 54 10.24 9.22 2.84
CA ALA A 54 11.35 10.17 2.88
C ALA A 54 12.72 9.47 2.91
N LYS A 55 13.78 10.13 2.44
CA LYS A 55 15.15 9.58 2.52
C LYS A 55 15.47 9.21 3.97
N GLY A 56 15.99 8.00 4.19
CA GLY A 56 16.35 7.51 5.53
C GLY A 56 15.24 6.83 6.33
N THR A 57 13.95 6.95 5.94
CA THR A 57 12.87 6.17 6.56
C THR A 57 13.10 4.67 6.36
N ARG A 58 13.01 3.86 7.40
CA ARG A 58 13.11 2.40 7.30
C ARG A 58 11.71 1.83 7.42
N LEU A 59 11.21 1.27 6.32
CA LEU A 59 9.89 0.62 6.23
C LEU A 59 9.97 -0.87 6.59
N MET A 60 11.14 -1.48 6.40
CA MET A 60 11.42 -2.84 6.83
C MET A 60 11.86 -2.86 8.29
N TYR A 61 11.31 -3.81 9.05
CA TYR A 61 11.80 -4.09 10.40
C TYR A 61 13.18 -4.73 10.32
N ARG A 62 14.04 -4.43 11.30
CA ARG A 62 15.24 -5.25 11.54
C ARG A 62 14.73 -6.66 11.84
N VAL A 63 14.96 -7.61 10.94
CA VAL A 63 15.13 -9.00 11.37
C VAL A 63 16.26 -8.96 12.39
N PRO A 64 16.03 -9.37 13.65
CA PRO A 64 17.10 -9.41 14.64
C PRO A 64 18.25 -10.21 14.03
N LYS A 65 19.40 -9.55 13.87
CA LYS A 65 20.61 -10.25 13.46
C LYS A 65 21.02 -11.08 14.65
N PHE A 66 20.68 -12.37 14.64
CA PHE A 66 21.26 -13.30 15.58
C PHE A 66 22.76 -13.32 15.31
N MET A 67 23.56 -12.78 16.25
CA MET A 67 24.98 -13.11 16.27
C MET A 67 25.06 -14.59 16.62
N LYS A 68 25.59 -15.40 15.69
CA LYS A 68 26.02 -16.75 16.04
C LYS A 68 27.16 -16.58 17.03
N LEU A 69 26.87 -16.73 18.33
CA LEU A 69 27.91 -16.93 19.32
C LEU A 69 28.51 -18.29 19.00
N CYS A 70 29.69 -18.30 18.38
CA CYS A 70 30.50 -19.50 18.26
C CYS A 70 30.95 -19.89 19.67
N LEU A 71 30.12 -20.63 20.39
CA LEU A 71 30.56 -21.41 21.55
C LEU A 71 31.53 -22.45 21.02
N GLY A 72 32.83 -22.18 21.15
CA GLY A 72 33.93 -23.02 20.70
C GLY A 72 34.09 -24.31 21.51
N ILE A 73 33.01 -25.04 21.75
CA ILE A 73 33.01 -26.34 22.43
C ILE A 73 31.88 -27.21 21.87
N VAL A 74 31.93 -27.63 20.60
CA VAL A 74 31.21 -28.85 20.15
C VAL A 74 31.98 -29.54 19.02
N ASN A 75 32.39 -30.78 19.34
CA ASN A 75 32.78 -31.95 18.54
C ASN A 75 32.95 -31.85 17.00
N LYS A 76 34.07 -32.42 16.54
CA LYS A 76 34.49 -32.66 15.14
C LYS A 76 33.60 -33.62 14.31
N ALA A 77 32.36 -33.92 14.72
CA ALA A 77 31.57 -35.01 14.11
C ALA A 77 30.29 -34.59 13.38
N THR A 78 29.90 -33.31 13.39
CA THR A 78 28.71 -32.86 12.66
C THR A 78 29.09 -32.05 11.43
N VAL A 79 29.16 -32.75 10.30
CA VAL A 79 29.16 -32.13 8.96
C VAL A 79 27.84 -31.37 8.81
N TYR A 80 27.89 -30.05 9.01
CA TYR A 80 26.76 -29.20 8.66
C TYR A 80 26.66 -29.18 7.13
N MET A 81 25.74 -29.99 6.60
CA MET A 81 25.27 -29.84 5.23
C MET A 81 24.81 -28.39 5.06
N HIS A 82 25.48 -27.65 4.18
CA HIS A 82 25.05 -26.33 3.79
C HIS A 82 23.69 -26.47 3.08
N GLN A 83 22.60 -26.28 3.83
CA GLN A 83 21.32 -26.00 3.22
C GLN A 83 21.43 -24.62 2.59
N GLU A 84 21.46 -24.56 1.26
CA GLU A 84 21.17 -23.34 0.53
C GLU A 84 19.85 -22.80 1.08
N ARG A 85 19.90 -21.64 1.75
CA ARG A 85 18.68 -20.90 2.01
C ARG A 85 18.09 -20.60 0.65
N LEU A 86 16.91 -21.16 0.37
CA LEU A 86 16.00 -20.60 -0.61
C LEU A 86 15.96 -19.09 -0.34
N GLN A 87 16.59 -18.32 -1.21
CA GLN A 87 16.55 -16.86 -1.11
C GLN A 87 15.08 -16.51 -1.21
N GLU A 88 14.48 -16.09 -0.09
CA GLU A 88 13.19 -15.41 -0.14
C GLU A 88 13.40 -14.24 -1.11
N THR A 89 12.80 -14.36 -2.29
CA THR A 89 12.90 -13.36 -3.36
C THR A 89 12.30 -12.08 -2.82
N THR A 90 13.16 -11.20 -2.30
CA THR A 90 12.70 -9.90 -1.80
C THR A 90 12.10 -9.16 -2.99
N PRO A 91 10.84 -8.70 -2.89
CA PRO A 91 10.17 -8.05 -3.99
C PRO A 91 10.99 -6.86 -4.48
N ARG A 92 11.11 -6.72 -5.79
CA ARG A 92 11.80 -5.58 -6.40
C ARG A 92 11.15 -4.30 -5.89
N THR A 93 11.94 -3.52 -5.16
CA THR A 93 11.43 -2.36 -4.41
C THR A 93 11.99 -1.08 -5.00
N LEU A 94 11.11 -0.23 -5.51
CA LEU A 94 11.45 1.11 -5.96
C LEU A 94 11.09 2.12 -4.88
N ARG A 95 12.06 2.98 -4.53
CA ARG A 95 11.86 3.99 -3.49
C ARG A 95 11.80 5.40 -4.07
N MET A 96 10.76 6.12 -3.67
CA MET A 96 10.49 7.51 -4.02
C MET A 96 10.70 8.46 -2.83
N PRO A 97 11.92 8.99 -2.64
CA PRO A 97 12.21 9.92 -1.55
C PRO A 97 11.53 11.28 -1.73
N ARG A 98 11.27 11.67 -2.97
CA ARG A 98 10.76 13.00 -3.33
C ARG A 98 9.30 13.18 -2.89
N ARG A 99 8.89 14.44 -2.68
CA ARG A 99 7.47 14.77 -2.47
C ARG A 99 6.82 14.90 -3.84
N LEU A 100 5.69 14.23 -4.04
CA LEU A 100 4.91 14.38 -5.26
C LEU A 100 4.33 15.80 -5.33
N GLY A 101 4.31 16.37 -6.53
CA GLY A 101 3.61 17.62 -6.85
C GLY A 101 4.38 18.92 -6.81
N ARG A 102 5.63 18.92 -6.32
CA ARG A 102 6.50 20.10 -6.31
C ARG A 102 7.65 19.92 -7.29
N TYR A 103 7.32 19.77 -8.57
CA TYR A 103 8.31 19.63 -9.63
C TYR A 103 8.57 20.99 -10.28
N LYS A 104 9.81 21.48 -10.18
CA LYS A 104 10.38 22.29 -11.27
C LYS A 104 10.63 21.28 -12.40
N ARG A 105 10.16 21.55 -13.62
CA ARG A 105 10.23 20.63 -14.78
C ARG A 105 11.52 19.82 -14.75
N ILE A 106 11.38 18.49 -14.78
CA ILE A 106 12.53 17.58 -14.79
C ILE A 106 13.12 17.62 -16.20
N ASP A 107 14.35 18.10 -16.34
CA ASP A 107 15.13 17.86 -17.55
C ASP A 107 15.34 16.35 -17.69
N GLY A 108 14.81 15.76 -18.77
CA GLY A 108 14.87 14.31 -19.02
C GLY A 108 16.29 13.74 -19.00
N ILE A 109 17.30 14.58 -19.22
CA ILE A 109 18.72 14.22 -19.25
C ILE A 109 19.28 13.88 -17.84
N VAL A 110 18.71 14.44 -16.76
CA VAL A 110 19.16 14.20 -15.38
C VAL A 110 18.31 13.13 -14.67
N THR A 111 17.47 12.41 -15.42
CA THR A 111 16.62 11.36 -14.85
C THR A 111 17.41 10.07 -14.68
N ASP A 112 17.60 9.67 -13.43
CA ASP A 112 18.12 8.33 -13.12
C ASP A 112 17.03 7.29 -13.43
N TRP A 113 17.11 6.69 -14.62
CA TRP A 113 16.18 5.70 -15.11
C TRP A 113 16.12 4.43 -14.25
N SER A 114 17.18 4.12 -13.50
CA SER A 114 17.17 3.00 -12.56
C SER A 114 16.20 3.21 -11.40
N THR A 115 15.87 4.47 -11.10
CA THR A 115 14.92 4.88 -10.05
C THR A 115 13.58 5.39 -10.61
N SER A 116 13.39 5.29 -11.93
CA SER A 116 12.13 5.66 -12.58
C SER A 116 11.11 4.53 -12.47
N LEU A 117 9.82 4.88 -12.35
CA LEU A 117 8.74 3.89 -12.23
C LEU A 117 8.62 2.99 -13.45
N CYS A 118 8.63 3.62 -14.63
CA CYS A 118 8.37 2.93 -15.87
C CYS A 118 8.79 3.85 -17.01
N ALA A 119 9.73 3.44 -17.85
CA ALA A 119 10.07 4.19 -19.05
C ALA A 119 9.02 3.98 -20.17
N LEU A 120 8.25 2.88 -20.12
CA LEU A 120 7.27 2.53 -21.16
C LEU A 120 6.17 3.60 -21.30
N VAL A 121 5.77 4.24 -20.21
CA VAL A 121 4.76 5.32 -20.24
C VAL A 121 5.21 6.54 -21.07
N LEU A 122 6.51 6.67 -21.36
CA LEU A 122 7.07 7.78 -22.13
C LEU A 122 7.29 7.44 -23.61
N VAL A 123 7.04 6.21 -24.04
CA VAL A 123 7.35 5.76 -25.42
C VAL A 123 6.42 6.39 -26.45
N CYS A 124 5.11 6.22 -26.31
CA CYS A 124 4.10 6.86 -27.16
C CYS A 124 2.72 6.83 -26.48
N LYS A 125 1.74 7.56 -27.03
CA LYS A 125 0.38 7.64 -26.45
C LYS A 125 -0.29 6.28 -26.31
N LYS A 126 -0.14 5.38 -27.30
CA LYS A 126 -0.75 4.05 -27.25
C LYS A 126 -0.19 3.20 -26.11
N VAL A 127 1.14 3.12 -26.02
CA VAL A 127 1.84 2.38 -24.96
C VAL A 127 1.57 3.02 -23.60
N TYR A 128 1.44 4.34 -23.51
CA TYR A 128 1.05 5.03 -22.28
C TYR A 128 -0.29 4.49 -21.73
N TYR A 129 -1.34 4.43 -22.55
CA TYR A 129 -2.65 3.93 -22.10
C TYR A 129 -2.64 2.45 -21.71
N GLU A 130 -1.81 1.63 -22.37
CA GLU A 130 -1.61 0.23 -21.99
C GLU A 130 -0.85 0.12 -20.65
N ALA A 131 0.29 0.80 -20.54
CA ALA A 131 1.22 0.72 -19.42
C ALA A 131 0.69 1.36 -18.13
N ILE A 132 -0.09 2.45 -18.22
CA ILE A 132 -0.60 3.16 -17.05
C ILE A 132 -1.52 2.27 -16.20
N LEU A 133 -2.29 1.39 -16.85
CA LEU A 133 -3.15 0.43 -16.18
C LEU A 133 -2.34 -0.51 -15.30
N PHE A 134 -1.33 -1.17 -15.88
CA PHE A 134 -0.46 -2.10 -15.16
C PHE A 134 0.35 -1.40 -14.06
N LEU A 135 0.79 -0.17 -14.31
CA LEU A 135 1.58 0.62 -13.35
C LEU A 135 0.84 0.89 -12.03
N TYR A 136 -0.49 1.07 -12.07
CA TYR A 136 -1.27 1.29 -10.84
C TYR A 136 -1.93 0.02 -10.32
N GLN A 137 -2.14 -0.98 -11.17
CA GLN A 137 -2.85 -2.20 -10.80
C GLN A 137 -1.98 -3.23 -10.07
N ASN A 138 -0.78 -3.48 -10.58
CA ASN A 138 0.08 -4.58 -10.11
C ASN A 138 0.82 -4.26 -8.80
N PRO A 139 1.45 -3.07 -8.65
CA PRO A 139 2.34 -2.86 -7.53
C PRO A 139 1.63 -2.62 -6.20
N THR A 140 2.38 -2.86 -5.13
CA THR A 140 2.00 -2.48 -3.78
C THR A 140 2.54 -1.09 -3.45
N PHE A 141 1.64 -0.13 -3.26
CA PHE A 141 2.01 1.23 -2.86
C PHE A 141 2.20 1.30 -1.35
N VAL A 142 3.39 1.75 -0.92
CA VAL A 142 3.78 1.80 0.49
C VAL A 142 4.00 3.24 0.92
N PHE A 143 3.36 3.64 2.01
CA PHE A 143 3.47 4.99 2.54
C PHE A 143 3.93 5.00 3.99
N ALA A 144 4.89 5.88 4.30
CA ALA A 144 5.42 6.07 5.65
C ALA A 144 4.82 7.27 6.40
N ALA A 145 4.06 8.13 5.71
CA ALA A 145 3.63 9.40 6.26
C ALA A 145 2.27 9.85 5.69
N PRO A 146 1.35 10.35 6.53
CA PRO A 146 0.03 10.81 6.10
C PRO A 146 0.06 11.86 4.97
N ARG A 147 0.96 12.85 5.06
CA ARG A 147 1.09 13.89 4.02
C ARG A 147 1.51 13.33 2.66
N ARG A 148 2.28 12.23 2.63
CA ARG A 148 2.70 11.62 1.36
C ARG A 148 1.55 10.88 0.69
N ILE A 149 0.67 10.27 1.48
CA ILE A 149 -0.59 9.69 1.00
C ILE A 149 -1.43 10.80 0.38
N LEU A 150 -1.65 11.91 1.10
CA LEU A 150 -2.45 13.02 0.60
C LEU A 150 -1.90 13.59 -0.71
N ASN A 151 -0.60 13.87 -0.79
CA ASN A 151 0.00 14.34 -2.03
C ASN A 151 -0.19 13.31 -3.16
N PHE A 152 0.05 12.02 -2.91
CA PHE A 152 -0.16 10.99 -3.94
C PHE A 152 -1.61 10.99 -4.45
N LEU A 153 -2.57 11.05 -3.55
CA LEU A 153 -4.00 11.09 -3.88
C LEU A 153 -4.45 12.40 -4.55
N GLU A 154 -3.69 13.48 -4.42
CA GLU A 154 -3.96 14.78 -5.06
C GLU A 154 -3.39 14.83 -6.48
N PHE A 155 -2.18 14.29 -6.69
CA PHE A 155 -1.47 14.43 -7.96
C PHE A 155 -1.74 13.29 -8.97
N VAL A 156 -2.15 12.11 -8.50
CA VAL A 156 -2.49 11.00 -9.40
C VAL A 156 -3.91 11.20 -9.93
N GLN A 157 -4.09 10.95 -11.23
CA GLN A 157 -5.38 11.05 -11.92
C GLN A 157 -6.43 10.12 -11.26
N GLU A 158 -7.69 10.56 -11.21
CA GLU A 158 -8.75 9.82 -10.52
C GLU A 158 -8.98 8.44 -11.13
N ASP A 159 -8.95 8.33 -12.46
CA ASP A 159 -9.05 7.05 -13.17
C ASP A 159 -7.94 6.08 -12.76
N ALA A 160 -6.71 6.60 -12.61
CA ALA A 160 -5.54 5.82 -12.21
C ALA A 160 -5.63 5.34 -10.75
N LEU A 161 -6.14 6.19 -9.85
CA LEU A 161 -6.40 5.81 -8.45
C LEU A 161 -7.42 4.66 -8.36
N GLY A 162 -8.37 4.61 -9.31
CA GLY A 162 -9.33 3.54 -9.45
C GLY A 162 -8.70 2.18 -9.75
N PHE A 163 -7.48 2.09 -10.29
CA PHE A 163 -6.85 0.80 -10.59
C PHE A 163 -6.04 0.22 -9.43
N ILE A 164 -5.80 0.99 -8.36
CA ILE A 164 -4.95 0.56 -7.25
C ILE A 164 -5.60 -0.55 -6.43
N LYS A 165 -4.96 -1.72 -6.41
CA LYS A 165 -5.45 -2.92 -5.71
C LYS A 165 -4.74 -3.21 -4.39
N LYS A 166 -3.49 -2.79 -4.22
CA LYS A 166 -2.65 -3.14 -3.06
C LYS A 166 -2.09 -1.88 -2.38
N LEU A 167 -2.36 -1.72 -1.08
CA LEU A 167 -1.92 -0.58 -0.27
C LEU A 167 -1.25 -1.06 1.02
N GLN A 168 -0.10 -0.47 1.33
CA GLN A 168 0.60 -0.66 2.58
C GLN A 168 0.80 0.67 3.32
N LEU A 169 0.41 0.70 4.58
CA LEU A 169 0.45 1.89 5.42
C LEU A 169 1.36 1.64 6.61
N HIS A 170 2.41 2.44 6.76
CA HIS A 170 3.27 2.46 7.93
C HIS A 170 2.92 3.69 8.75
N TYR A 171 2.32 3.46 9.92
CA TYR A 171 1.85 4.52 10.80
C TYR A 171 2.44 4.36 12.19
N ASN A 172 3.13 5.41 12.63
CA ASN A 172 3.58 5.57 14.00
C ASN A 172 2.70 6.63 14.66
N THR A 173 2.05 6.25 15.76
CA THR A 173 1.30 7.20 16.58
C THR A 173 2.25 8.21 17.24
N TYR A 174 1.72 9.41 17.53
CA TYR A 174 2.47 10.44 18.26
C TYR A 174 2.80 9.96 19.69
N GLY A 175 1.85 9.28 20.34
CA GLY A 175 1.94 8.90 21.75
C GLY A 175 1.38 9.97 22.68
N SER A 176 1.50 9.75 23.98
CA SER A 176 1.10 10.73 25.01
C SER A 176 2.16 11.83 25.09
N PRO A 177 1.83 13.10 24.81
CA PRO A 177 2.79 14.19 24.91
C PRO A 177 3.24 14.40 26.36
N PHE A 178 4.52 14.69 26.56
CA PHE A 178 5.06 15.00 27.89
C PHE A 178 4.69 16.41 28.35
N GLN A 179 4.46 17.33 27.41
CA GLN A 179 4.13 18.74 27.68
C GLN A 179 2.80 19.09 27.01
N ALA A 180 1.95 19.86 27.71
CA ALA A 180 0.67 20.33 27.16
C ALA A 180 0.80 21.14 25.86
N LYS A 181 1.95 21.78 25.63
CA LYS A 181 2.23 22.51 24.38
C LYS A 181 2.28 21.57 23.16
N ASP A 182 2.67 20.32 23.38
CA ASP A 182 2.80 19.30 22.35
C ASP A 182 1.46 18.63 21.99
N ASP A 183 0.40 18.86 22.77
CA ASP A 183 -0.95 18.41 22.45
C ASP A 183 -1.38 18.92 21.07
N THR A 184 -1.04 20.17 20.76
CA THR A 184 -1.37 20.76 19.45
C THR A 184 -0.74 19.98 18.29
N TRP A 185 0.47 19.42 18.48
CA TRP A 185 1.14 18.60 17.47
C TRP A 185 0.54 17.20 17.40
N ALA A 186 0.20 16.61 18.55
CA ALA A 186 -0.49 15.33 18.61
C ALA A 186 -1.85 15.37 17.89
N SER A 187 -2.67 16.40 18.16
CA SER A 187 -3.96 16.60 17.50
C SER A 187 -3.80 16.87 16.00
N LYS A 188 -2.81 17.68 15.59
CA LYS A 188 -2.52 17.92 14.16
C LYS A 188 -2.08 16.64 13.44
N HIS A 189 -1.24 15.82 14.08
CA HIS A 189 -0.79 14.55 13.54
C HIS A 189 -1.97 13.60 13.33
N LEU A 190 -2.81 13.44 14.35
CA LEU A 190 -4.01 12.63 14.29
C LEU A 190 -4.98 13.15 13.20
N CYS A 191 -5.25 14.45 13.16
CA CYS A 191 -6.12 15.06 12.14
C CYS A 191 -5.60 14.82 10.71
N THR A 192 -4.28 14.94 10.51
CA THR A 192 -3.65 14.65 9.21
C THR A 192 -3.82 13.18 8.85
N TRP A 193 -3.68 12.27 9.82
CA TRP A 193 -3.87 10.84 9.63
C TRP A 193 -5.33 10.50 9.29
N THR A 194 -6.29 11.03 10.05
CA THR A 194 -7.74 10.90 9.77
C THR A 194 -8.07 11.36 8.36
N THR A 195 -7.55 12.52 7.95
CA THR A 195 -7.77 13.07 6.61
C THR A 195 -7.17 12.16 5.53
N ALA A 196 -5.96 11.64 5.75
CA ALA A 196 -5.30 10.72 4.82
C ALA A 196 -6.08 9.41 4.63
N CYS A 197 -6.49 8.75 5.72
CA CYS A 197 -7.29 7.52 5.64
C CYS A 197 -8.68 7.77 5.02
N LYS A 198 -9.34 8.89 5.37
CA LYS A 198 -10.62 9.28 4.77
C LYS A 198 -10.48 9.51 3.27
N ALA A 199 -9.45 10.22 2.83
CA ALA A 199 -9.18 10.43 1.40
C ALA A 199 -8.85 9.12 0.68
N ALA A 200 -7.97 8.29 1.26
CA ALA A 200 -7.58 7.00 0.69
C ALA A 200 -8.79 6.07 0.53
N SER A 201 -9.61 5.92 1.58
CA SER A 201 -10.82 5.10 1.54
C SER A 201 -11.87 5.58 0.53
N LYS A 202 -11.90 6.87 0.19
CA LYS A 202 -12.81 7.42 -0.83
C LYS A 202 -12.29 7.25 -2.25
N LYS A 203 -11.01 7.53 -2.47
CA LYS A 203 -10.41 7.55 -3.82
C LYS A 203 -9.94 6.17 -4.31
N LEU A 204 -9.51 5.30 -3.40
CA LEU A 204 -9.01 3.95 -3.74
C LEU A 204 -10.17 2.94 -3.77
N VAL A 205 -11.07 3.12 -4.74
CA VAL A 205 -12.36 2.41 -4.80
C VAL A 205 -12.23 0.92 -5.07
N ASN A 206 -11.13 0.45 -5.69
CA ASN A 206 -10.90 -0.96 -6.03
C ASN A 206 -9.82 -1.61 -5.16
N LEU A 207 -9.55 -1.06 -3.97
CA LEU A 207 -8.57 -1.62 -3.07
C LEU A 207 -8.99 -3.03 -2.61
N GLN A 208 -8.11 -4.01 -2.82
CA GLN A 208 -8.34 -5.42 -2.51
C GLN A 208 -7.50 -5.92 -1.34
N LYS A 209 -6.24 -5.48 -1.26
CA LYS A 209 -5.29 -5.83 -0.22
C LYS A 209 -4.86 -4.58 0.54
N LEU A 210 -5.07 -4.57 1.86
CA LEU A 210 -4.66 -3.51 2.76
C LEU A 210 -3.78 -4.08 3.86
N GLU A 211 -2.54 -3.62 3.95
CA GLU A 211 -1.63 -4.03 5.00
C GLU A 211 -1.18 -2.82 5.81
N ILE A 212 -1.30 -2.90 7.12
CA ILE A 212 -1.10 -1.78 8.03
C ILE A 212 -0.05 -2.18 9.07
N TRP A 213 1.06 -1.47 9.05
CA TRP A 213 2.10 -1.56 10.06
C TRP A 213 1.89 -0.44 11.06
N LEU A 214 1.38 -0.79 12.23
CA LEU A 214 0.95 0.14 13.25
C LEU A 214 1.88 0.06 14.47
N LYS A 215 2.58 1.16 14.75
CA LYS A 215 3.35 1.32 15.99
C LYS A 215 2.64 2.30 16.92
N VAL A 216 2.10 1.79 18.02
CA VAL A 216 1.44 2.59 19.06
C VAL A 216 2.42 2.93 20.18
N ASN A 217 2.52 4.22 20.50
CA ASN A 217 3.37 4.79 21.54
C ASN A 217 2.53 5.42 22.67
N GLU A 218 1.30 4.92 22.89
CA GLU A 218 0.40 5.40 23.94
C GLU A 218 0.82 4.83 25.30
N ASN A 219 0.70 5.67 26.34
CA ASN A 219 0.92 5.28 27.73
C ASN A 219 -0.13 6.01 28.60
N PRO A 220 -1.01 5.31 29.35
CA PRO A 220 -1.13 3.84 29.43
C PRO A 220 -1.71 3.21 28.15
N LEU A 221 -1.25 2.00 27.83
CA LEU A 221 -1.75 1.24 26.67
C LEU A 221 -3.12 0.63 27.00
N CYS A 222 -4.09 0.85 26.11
CA CYS A 222 -5.41 0.25 26.18
C CYS A 222 -5.77 -0.42 24.85
N PHE A 223 -6.23 -1.66 24.95
CA PHE A 223 -6.72 -2.44 23.82
C PHE A 223 -8.22 -2.19 23.64
N ASP A 224 -8.55 -1.15 22.88
CA ASP A 224 -9.93 -0.74 22.63
C ASP A 224 -10.07 -0.23 21.18
N LEU A 225 -11.16 -0.62 20.51
CA LEU A 225 -11.47 -0.22 19.14
C LEU A 225 -11.98 1.24 19.04
N ARG A 226 -12.39 1.84 20.16
CA ARG A 226 -12.90 3.22 20.22
C ARG A 226 -11.79 4.27 20.31
N ARG A 227 -10.54 3.84 20.43
CA ARG A 227 -9.36 4.72 20.53
C ARG A 227 -9.25 5.67 19.34
N GLU A 228 -8.95 6.94 19.62
CA GLU A 228 -8.91 8.00 18.61
C GLU A 228 -7.95 7.71 17.46
N TRP A 229 -6.78 7.12 17.75
CA TRP A 229 -5.78 6.76 16.73
C TRP A 229 -6.22 5.61 15.83
N LEU A 230 -7.23 4.83 16.23
CA LEU A 230 -7.77 3.72 15.44
C LEU A 230 -8.93 4.16 14.52
N LYS A 231 -9.73 5.15 14.92
CA LYS A 231 -10.86 5.67 14.12
C LYS A 231 -10.52 5.95 12.64
N PRO A 232 -9.34 6.47 12.28
CA PRO A 232 -8.93 6.63 10.88
C PRO A 232 -8.91 5.33 10.08
N LEU A 233 -8.48 4.22 10.69
CA LEU A 233 -8.40 2.92 10.02
C LEU A 233 -9.78 2.35 9.74
N LEU A 234 -10.74 2.59 10.64
CA LEU A 234 -12.13 2.15 10.45
C LEU A 234 -12.81 2.83 9.25
N GLN A 235 -12.24 3.91 8.70
CA GLN A 235 -12.74 4.52 7.46
C GLN A 235 -12.69 3.54 6.27
N PHE A 236 -11.78 2.56 6.28
CA PHE A 236 -11.67 1.53 5.25
C PHE A 236 -12.82 0.50 5.29
N ARG A 237 -13.62 0.46 6.36
CA ARG A 237 -14.83 -0.39 6.46
C ARG A 237 -15.81 -0.19 5.32
N ARG A 238 -15.86 1.03 4.76
CA ARG A 238 -16.68 1.34 3.58
C ARG A 238 -16.33 0.50 2.34
N LEU A 239 -15.08 0.02 2.24
CA LEU A 239 -14.60 -0.78 1.09
C LEU A 239 -14.94 -2.27 1.25
N GLY A 240 -15.10 -2.75 2.48
CA GLY A 240 -15.59 -4.10 2.79
C GLY A 240 -17.11 -4.21 2.71
N ASN A 241 -17.82 -3.13 3.07
CA ASN A 241 -19.28 -3.11 3.19
C ASN A 241 -19.96 -2.41 2.01
N HIS A 242 -19.93 -2.99 0.82
CA HIS A 242 -20.77 -2.52 -0.28
C HIS A 242 -22.10 -3.31 -0.33
N LYS A 243 -23.00 -3.01 0.64
CA LYS A 243 -24.47 -2.95 0.53
C LYS A 243 -25.17 -3.05 1.91
N LYS A 244 -25.72 -1.92 2.35
CA LYS A 244 -26.99 -1.78 3.10
C LYS A 244 -27.66 -0.43 2.78
N ALA A 245 -27.41 0.13 1.58
CA ALA A 245 -27.84 1.49 1.22
C ALA A 245 -28.88 1.55 0.07
N VAL A 246 -29.39 0.40 -0.39
CA VAL A 246 -30.47 0.36 -1.40
C VAL A 246 -31.44 -0.77 -1.05
N ALA A 247 -32.11 -0.64 0.10
CA ALA A 247 -33.29 -1.43 0.43
C ALA A 247 -34.57 -0.59 0.48
N ASP A 248 -34.48 0.75 0.39
CA ASP A 248 -35.63 1.66 0.57
C ASP A 248 -35.99 2.50 -0.67
N LYS A 249 -35.52 2.16 -1.87
CA LYS A 249 -36.02 2.80 -3.10
C LYS A 249 -36.26 1.76 -4.18
N GLU A 250 -37.52 1.36 -4.26
CA GLU A 250 -38.09 0.64 -5.39
C GLU A 250 -37.94 1.46 -6.68
N THR A 251 -37.94 0.72 -7.79
CA THR A 251 -38.06 1.12 -9.20
C THR A 251 -36.76 1.24 -10.00
N PHE A 252 -36.73 0.44 -11.09
CA PHE A 252 -35.82 0.34 -12.24
C PHE A 252 -34.87 -0.86 -12.30
N PRO A 253 -34.84 -1.61 -13.44
CA PRO A 253 -34.09 -2.85 -13.56
C PRO A 253 -32.61 -2.55 -13.81
N ALA A 254 -31.81 -2.68 -12.76
CA ALA A 254 -30.38 -2.50 -12.84
C ALA A 254 -29.72 -3.75 -13.43
N ARG A 255 -28.96 -3.55 -14.52
CA ARG A 255 -27.91 -4.46 -14.98
C ARG A 255 -27.11 -4.99 -13.80
N GLU A 256 -26.87 -6.29 -13.78
CA GLU A 256 -26.06 -6.99 -12.79
C GLU A 256 -24.63 -6.43 -12.74
N ILE A 257 -24.41 -5.38 -11.93
CA ILE A 257 -23.07 -4.95 -11.56
C ILE A 257 -22.64 -5.85 -10.41
N HIS A 258 -21.80 -6.82 -10.73
CA HIS A 258 -21.24 -7.79 -9.79
C HIS A 258 -20.83 -7.14 -8.46
N ASN A 259 -21.53 -7.59 -7.43
CA ASN A 259 -21.59 -7.03 -6.10
C ASN A 259 -20.47 -7.61 -5.21
N HIS A 260 -19.21 -7.45 -5.62
CA HIS A 260 -18.09 -8.03 -4.91
C HIS A 260 -17.60 -7.09 -3.80
N LYS A 261 -17.51 -7.61 -2.56
CA LYS A 261 -16.66 -7.02 -1.51
C LYS A 261 -15.28 -6.76 -2.13
N ARG A 262 -14.89 -5.49 -2.19
CA ARG A 262 -13.68 -5.09 -2.90
C ARG A 262 -12.46 -5.35 -2.04
N LEU A 263 -12.52 -4.95 -0.77
CA LEU A 263 -11.50 -5.26 0.23
C LEU A 263 -11.67 -6.71 0.71
N ARG A 264 -10.66 -7.56 0.47
CA ARG A 264 -10.70 -9.00 0.77
C ARG A 264 -9.62 -9.42 1.76
N ASP A 265 -8.42 -8.86 1.63
CA ASP A 265 -7.26 -9.22 2.44
C ASP A 265 -6.83 -7.99 3.23
N VAL A 266 -6.97 -8.07 4.55
CA VAL A 266 -6.53 -7.01 5.47
C VAL A 266 -5.56 -7.63 6.47
N LYS A 267 -4.35 -7.09 6.53
CA LYS A 267 -3.31 -7.51 7.48
C LYS A 267 -2.93 -6.34 8.36
N VAL A 268 -3.00 -6.54 9.67
CA VAL A 268 -2.56 -5.52 10.63
C VAL A 268 -1.40 -6.09 11.43
N HIS A 269 -0.28 -5.39 11.39
CA HIS A 269 0.87 -5.65 12.23
C HIS A 269 0.85 -4.62 13.36
N PHE A 270 0.32 -5.03 14.51
CA PHE A 270 0.22 -4.18 15.69
C PHE A 270 1.46 -4.35 16.57
N ARG A 271 2.15 -3.24 16.87
CA ARG A 271 3.31 -3.22 17.76
C ARG A 271 3.24 -2.07 18.73
N THR A 272 3.73 -2.32 19.93
CA THR A 272 3.88 -1.32 20.98
C THR A 272 5.27 -1.43 21.59
N TYR A 273 5.58 -0.56 22.53
CA TYR A 273 6.77 -0.68 23.38
C TYR A 273 6.87 -2.08 24.05
N TRP A 274 5.74 -2.68 24.43
CA TRP A 274 5.65 -3.96 25.15
C TRP A 274 5.85 -5.21 24.29
N THR A 275 5.91 -5.06 22.95
CA THR A 275 6.20 -6.17 22.02
C THR A 275 7.70 -6.40 21.78
N GLY A 276 8.57 -5.61 22.41
CA GLY A 276 10.01 -5.71 22.22
C GLY A 276 10.60 -6.93 22.94
N PRO A 277 11.56 -7.65 22.33
CA PRO A 277 12.22 -8.81 22.96
C PRO A 277 13.01 -8.45 24.22
N GLN A 278 13.30 -7.17 24.43
CA GLN A 278 14.05 -6.67 25.58
C GLN A 278 13.16 -6.31 26.77
N HIS A 279 11.84 -6.35 26.63
CA HIS A 279 10.94 -5.80 27.64
C HIS A 279 10.59 -6.80 28.75
N PHE A 280 10.56 -8.09 28.41
CA PHE A 280 10.36 -9.18 29.36
C PHE A 280 11.53 -10.18 29.30
N PRO A 281 12.78 -9.75 29.60
CA PRO A 281 13.97 -10.58 29.38
C PRO A 281 14.04 -11.79 30.30
N GLN A 282 13.29 -11.79 31.41
CA GLN A 282 13.38 -12.81 32.46
C GLN A 282 12.21 -13.79 32.45
N ILE A 283 11.09 -13.48 31.77
CA ILE A 283 9.88 -14.30 31.81
C ILE A 283 9.36 -14.50 30.38
N SER A 284 9.76 -15.61 29.76
CA SER A 284 9.34 -15.96 28.38
C SER A 284 7.82 -16.03 28.27
N GLU A 285 7.14 -16.64 29.24
CA GLU A 285 5.69 -16.79 29.22
C GLU A 285 4.93 -15.45 29.20
N LEU A 286 5.50 -14.41 29.83
CA LEU A 286 4.91 -13.07 29.85
C LEU A 286 5.15 -12.35 28.52
N ALA A 287 6.33 -12.55 27.91
CA ALA A 287 6.62 -12.07 26.57
C ALA A 287 5.68 -12.68 25.53
N ASP A 288 5.45 -13.99 25.62
CA ASP A 288 4.56 -14.75 24.75
C ASP A 288 3.10 -14.31 24.94
N ALA A 289 2.65 -14.17 26.20
CA ALA A 289 1.32 -13.64 26.51
C ALA A 289 1.11 -12.22 25.96
N SER A 290 2.10 -11.34 26.12
CA SER A 290 2.06 -10.00 25.54
C SER A 290 1.97 -10.05 24.02
N SER A 291 2.84 -10.81 23.36
CA SER A 291 2.86 -10.94 21.90
C SER A 291 1.54 -11.49 21.35
N ASP A 292 0.98 -12.51 22.00
CA ASP A 292 -0.28 -13.12 21.58
C ASP A 292 -1.46 -12.15 21.74
N LEU A 293 -1.53 -11.39 22.84
CA LEU A 293 -2.55 -10.36 23.02
C LEU A 293 -2.47 -9.25 21.96
N HIS A 294 -1.26 -8.85 21.56
CA HIS A 294 -1.07 -7.90 20.45
C HIS A 294 -1.52 -8.48 19.11
N HIS A 295 -1.28 -9.78 18.89
CA HIS A 295 -1.72 -10.47 17.69
C HIS A 295 -3.25 -10.57 17.61
N LEU A 296 -3.89 -11.05 18.68
CA LEU A 296 -5.35 -11.14 18.81
C LEU A 296 -6.02 -9.76 18.65
N PHE A 297 -5.41 -8.71 19.19
CA PHE A 297 -5.94 -7.36 18.98
C PHE A 297 -5.75 -6.87 17.54
N ALA A 298 -4.65 -7.22 16.88
CA ALA A 298 -4.46 -6.92 15.47
C ALA A 298 -5.54 -7.62 14.61
N GLU A 299 -5.87 -8.87 14.92
CA GLU A 299 -6.98 -9.61 14.30
C GLU A 299 -8.33 -8.94 14.56
N ALA A 300 -8.57 -8.47 15.79
CA ALA A 300 -9.78 -7.70 16.09
C ALA A 300 -9.89 -6.42 15.24
N ILE A 301 -8.79 -5.69 15.03
CA ILE A 301 -8.76 -4.54 14.13
C ILE A 301 -9.08 -4.96 12.69
N VAL A 302 -8.53 -6.09 12.22
CA VAL A 302 -8.82 -6.65 10.89
C VAL A 302 -10.32 -6.91 10.74
N LEU A 303 -10.94 -7.61 11.69
CA LEU A 303 -12.38 -7.89 11.68
C LEU A 303 -13.22 -6.62 11.70
N ALA A 304 -12.83 -5.62 12.51
CA ALA A 304 -13.49 -4.32 12.56
C ALA A 304 -13.42 -3.55 11.23
N ILE A 305 -12.27 -3.61 10.52
CA ILE A 305 -12.11 -3.04 9.18
C ILE A 305 -12.94 -3.82 8.15
N LEU A 306 -13.02 -5.15 8.25
CA LEU A 306 -13.83 -5.98 7.36
C LEU A 306 -15.35 -5.85 7.61
N GLY A 307 -15.72 -5.29 8.77
CA GLY A 307 -17.06 -4.80 9.05
C GLY A 307 -17.84 -5.56 10.10
N SER A 308 -17.20 -6.46 10.86
CA SER A 308 -17.77 -7.10 12.05
C SER A 308 -18.18 -6.09 13.12
N SER A 309 -19.04 -6.50 14.05
CA SER A 309 -19.35 -5.69 15.23
C SER A 309 -18.16 -5.62 16.19
N GLU A 310 -18.15 -4.64 17.08
CA GLU A 310 -17.10 -4.49 18.10
C GLU A 310 -17.04 -5.72 19.02
N GLU A 311 -18.19 -6.26 19.41
CA GLU A 311 -18.30 -7.45 20.25
C GLU A 311 -17.74 -8.70 19.57
N GLU A 312 -18.10 -8.90 18.31
CA GLU A 312 -17.63 -10.04 17.51
C GLU A 312 -16.12 -9.94 17.28
N ALA A 313 -15.63 -8.77 16.87
CA ALA A 313 -14.21 -8.52 16.60
C ALA A 313 -13.34 -8.73 17.85
N MET A 314 -13.81 -8.29 19.03
CA MET A 314 -13.05 -8.37 20.28
C MET A 314 -13.25 -9.68 21.04
N SER A 315 -14.16 -10.55 20.63
CA SER A 315 -14.50 -11.81 21.33
C SER A 315 -13.27 -12.69 21.60
N GLY A 316 -12.41 -12.88 20.59
CA GLY A 316 -11.18 -13.67 20.71
C GLY A 316 -10.19 -13.07 21.72
N PHE A 317 -9.99 -11.75 21.66
CA PHE A 317 -9.15 -11.03 22.61
C PHE A 317 -9.70 -11.13 24.04
N LYS A 318 -11.01 -10.89 24.23
CA LYS A 318 -11.67 -10.95 25.54
C LYS A 318 -11.55 -12.34 26.16
N LYS A 319 -11.82 -13.40 25.39
CA LYS A 319 -11.68 -14.79 25.84
C LYS A 319 -10.25 -15.12 26.29
N ALA A 320 -9.24 -14.65 25.54
CA ALA A 320 -7.84 -14.86 25.91
C ALA A 320 -7.44 -14.05 27.16
N TRP A 321 -7.92 -12.80 27.26
CA TRP A 321 -7.64 -11.89 28.37
C TRP A 321 -8.31 -12.33 29.68
N GLU A 322 -9.53 -12.89 29.62
CA GLU A 322 -10.30 -13.41 30.77
C GLU A 322 -9.95 -14.84 31.15
N GLY A 323 -9.62 -15.69 30.17
CA GLY A 323 -9.21 -17.06 30.41
C GLY A 323 -7.70 -17.19 30.57
N LYS A 324 -7.04 -17.49 29.44
CA LYS A 324 -5.64 -17.95 29.36
C LYS A 324 -4.64 -17.02 30.04
N TYR A 325 -4.85 -15.70 29.97
CA TYR A 325 -3.91 -14.69 30.45
C TYR A 325 -4.37 -13.95 31.71
N SER A 326 -5.41 -14.44 32.39
CA SER A 326 -5.92 -13.86 33.65
C SER A 326 -4.83 -13.65 34.71
N ARG A 327 -3.93 -14.64 34.89
CA ARG A 327 -2.80 -14.57 35.84
C ARG A 327 -1.81 -13.43 35.55
N TRP A 328 -1.73 -12.96 34.30
CA TRP A 328 -0.75 -11.95 33.88
C TRP A 328 -1.32 -10.53 33.86
N ARG A 329 -2.60 -10.33 34.18
CA ARG A 329 -3.28 -9.03 34.15
C ARG A 329 -2.56 -7.96 34.98
N HIS A 330 -2.13 -8.34 36.19
CA HIS A 330 -1.40 -7.45 37.09
C HIS A 330 0.00 -7.08 36.56
N HIS A 331 0.61 -7.95 35.76
CA HIS A 331 1.96 -7.77 35.23
C HIS A 331 2.00 -6.97 33.93
N LEU A 332 0.99 -7.13 33.07
CA LEU A 332 0.93 -6.46 31.79
C LEU A 332 0.45 -5.00 31.91
N ASN A 333 -0.24 -4.65 33.00
CA ASN A 333 -0.70 -3.30 33.33
C ASN A 333 -1.33 -2.53 32.15
N TYR A 334 -1.99 -3.26 31.25
CA TYR A 334 -2.84 -2.65 30.24
C TYR A 334 -4.01 -2.02 30.99
N SER A 335 -4.27 -0.74 30.76
CA SER A 335 -5.35 -0.04 31.47
C SER A 335 -6.66 -0.78 31.21
N ALA A 336 -7.52 -0.81 32.23
CA ALA A 336 -8.82 -1.48 32.16
C ALA A 336 -9.47 -1.15 30.82
N THR A 337 -9.59 -2.17 29.98
CA THR A 337 -10.16 -2.02 28.64
C THR A 337 -11.58 -1.47 28.85
N GLY A 338 -11.79 -0.21 28.46
CA GLY A 338 -13.06 0.49 28.65
C GLY A 338 -14.09 -0.05 27.66
N TRP A 339 -14.68 -1.20 27.99
CA TRP A 339 -15.77 -1.79 27.22
C TRP A 339 -17.10 -1.17 27.62
#